data_AF-A0A832U3G6-F1
#
_entry.id   AF-A0A832U3G6-F1
#
_cell.length_a   1.000
_cell.length_b   1.000
_cell.length_c   1.000
_cell.angle_alpha   90.00
_cell.angle_beta   90.00
_cell.angle_gamma   90.00
#
_symmetry.space_group_name_H-M   'P 1'
#
loop_
_entity.id
_entity.type
_entity.pdbx_description
1 polymer ?
#
loop_
_entity_poly.entity_id
_entity_poly.type
_entity_poly.pdbx_seq_one_letter_code
_entity_poly.pdbx_strand_id
1 'polypeptide(L)'
;MCSENQSLELSTTRLKPPIIFKLQNKLLLFLLFIFLIETAEATEYIIEPIPDDQFGVPINGEKMVELQVIEIPYWQFLLWLAIVYISTAFDFLYTRLIFSIAGYKIVNPGNVLDNPSRLSIYTYIKNKPGAYISEIVGNVGLDREHTKYHIKALESQNKIEAYREGGKTRFFENNFAYNEEEMKVISALQNVTNQRIILGILTCKCNTNIALARELRVSRATVSWYIKNLREVGLIIETKKGRNTIYRINHVYEPVVEKHIRHLQDSNN
;
A
#
# COMPACT_ATOMS: atom_id res chain seq x y z
N MET A 1 44.43 -20.26 -59.03
CA MET A 1 43.21 -20.99 -59.47
C MET A 1 42.76 -21.84 -58.31
N CYS A 2 41.60 -21.69 -57.68
CA CYS A 2 40.50 -20.76 -57.81
C CYS A 2 39.97 -20.52 -56.39
N SER A 3 39.63 -19.26 -56.10
CA SER A 3 38.83 -18.89 -54.94
C SER A 3 37.38 -19.26 -55.25
N GLU A 4 36.78 -20.13 -54.45
CA GLU A 4 35.36 -20.43 -54.53
C GLU A 4 34.65 -19.63 -53.43
N ASN A 5 34.11 -18.48 -53.84
CA ASN A 5 33.28 -17.62 -53.02
C ASN A 5 31.92 -18.29 -52.79
N GLN A 6 31.71 -18.84 -51.59
CA GLN A 6 30.38 -19.24 -51.15
C GLN A 6 29.66 -18.01 -50.57
N SER A 7 28.80 -17.41 -51.39
CA SER A 7 27.87 -16.35 -51.01
C SER A 7 26.83 -16.90 -50.02
N LEU A 8 26.95 -16.51 -48.76
CA LEU A 8 25.90 -16.68 -47.75
C LEU A 8 24.72 -15.76 -48.10
N GLU A 9 23.64 -16.32 -48.66
CA GLU A 9 22.37 -15.62 -48.78
C GLU A 9 21.79 -15.32 -47.39
N LEU A 10 21.68 -14.03 -47.07
CA LEU A 10 20.91 -13.56 -45.92
C LEU A 10 19.41 -13.75 -46.21
N SER A 11 18.86 -14.88 -45.77
CA SER A 11 17.42 -15.11 -45.74
C SER A 11 16.78 -14.17 -44.72
N THR A 12 16.26 -13.03 -45.17
CA THR A 12 15.48 -12.11 -44.33
C THR A 12 14.09 -12.71 -44.05
N THR A 13 13.94 -13.39 -42.93
CA THR A 13 12.65 -13.86 -42.42
C THR A 13 11.85 -12.66 -41.93
N ARG A 14 10.88 -12.18 -42.73
CA ARG A 14 9.95 -11.14 -42.29
C ARG A 14 9.06 -11.70 -41.18
N LEU A 15 9.28 -11.22 -39.95
CA LEU A 15 8.42 -11.49 -38.81
C LEU A 15 7.00 -11.01 -39.12
N LYS A 16 6.04 -11.94 -39.13
CA LYS A 16 4.61 -11.60 -39.14
C LYS A 16 4.33 -10.72 -37.92
N PRO A 17 3.59 -9.61 -38.07
CA PRO A 17 3.21 -8.80 -36.92
C PRO A 17 2.47 -9.68 -35.90
N PRO A 18 2.72 -9.51 -34.59
CA PRO A 18 2.12 -10.35 -33.58
C PRO A 18 0.59 -10.24 -33.67
N ILE A 19 -0.09 -11.35 -33.45
CA ILE A 19 -1.56 -11.49 -33.52
C ILE A 19 -2.28 -10.40 -32.68
N ILE A 20 -1.59 -9.88 -31.67
CA ILE A 20 -2.00 -8.77 -30.79
C ILE A 20 -2.33 -7.48 -31.57
N PHE A 21 -1.55 -7.10 -32.59
CA PHE A 21 -1.84 -5.92 -33.41
C PHE A 21 -3.09 -6.10 -34.27
N LYS A 22 -3.34 -7.33 -34.76
CA LYS A 22 -4.57 -7.67 -35.49
C LYS A 22 -5.81 -7.61 -34.59
N LEU A 23 -5.66 -7.90 -33.30
CA LEU A 23 -6.75 -7.88 -32.33
C LEU A 23 -7.09 -6.44 -31.91
N GLN A 24 -6.08 -5.58 -31.72
CA GLN A 24 -6.27 -4.16 -31.39
C GLN A 24 -7.04 -3.40 -32.48
N ASN A 25 -6.70 -3.62 -33.76
CA ASN A 25 -7.42 -2.95 -34.86
C ASN A 25 -8.88 -3.40 -34.96
N LYS A 26 -9.17 -4.68 -34.66
CA LYS A 26 -10.55 -5.19 -34.64
C LYS A 26 -11.36 -4.62 -33.47
N LEU A 27 -10.74 -4.47 -32.30
CA LEU A 27 -11.38 -3.87 -31.12
C LEU A 27 -11.66 -2.38 -31.33
N LEU A 28 -10.72 -1.65 -31.94
CA LEU A 28 -10.88 -0.23 -32.28
C LEU A 28 -12.00 -0.03 -33.30
N LEU A 29 -12.07 -0.87 -34.34
CA LEU A 29 -13.17 -0.89 -35.32
C LEU A 29 -14.52 -1.20 -34.67
N PHE A 30 -14.56 -2.10 -33.69
CA PHE A 30 -15.78 -2.43 -32.96
C PHE A 30 -16.26 -1.27 -32.06
N LEU A 31 -15.34 -0.59 -31.38
CA LEU A 31 -15.64 0.61 -30.59
C LEU A 31 -16.10 1.79 -31.47
N LEU A 32 -15.50 1.96 -32.64
CA LEU A 32 -15.95 2.96 -33.63
C LEU A 32 -17.35 2.64 -34.18
N PHE A 33 -17.67 1.36 -34.39
CA PHE A 33 -18.99 0.92 -34.83
C PHE A 33 -20.09 1.19 -33.79
N ILE A 34 -19.78 1.09 -32.48
CA ILE A 34 -20.72 1.44 -31.40
C ILE A 34 -20.97 2.96 -31.35
N PHE A 35 -19.96 3.78 -31.67
CA PHE A 35 -20.11 5.24 -31.75
C PHE A 35 -20.82 5.72 -33.03
N LEU A 36 -20.96 4.85 -34.04
CA LEU A 36 -21.68 5.10 -35.29
C LEU A 36 -23.17 4.72 -35.23
N ILE A 37 -23.70 4.35 -34.06
CA ILE A 37 -25.15 4.22 -33.89
C ILE A 37 -25.74 5.62 -34.08
N GLU A 38 -26.46 5.79 -35.19
CA GLU A 38 -27.04 7.03 -35.68
C GLU A 38 -27.75 7.82 -34.57
N THR A 39 -27.38 9.09 -34.40
CA THR A 39 -28.25 10.07 -33.76
C THR A 39 -29.46 10.26 -34.67
N ALA A 40 -30.64 9.85 -34.21
CA ALA A 40 -31.88 10.09 -34.95
C ALA A 40 -32.02 11.60 -35.25
N GLU A 41 -32.00 11.94 -36.53
CA GLU A 41 -32.24 13.30 -37.01
C GLU A 41 -33.70 13.66 -36.73
N ALA A 42 -33.93 14.67 -35.90
CA ALA A 42 -35.27 15.14 -35.59
C ALA A 42 -35.83 15.83 -36.83
N THR A 43 -36.69 15.12 -37.56
CA THR A 43 -37.46 15.72 -38.65
C THR A 43 -38.51 16.66 -38.04
N GLU A 44 -38.43 17.94 -38.42
CA GLU A 44 -39.38 18.96 -38.02
C GLU A 44 -40.75 18.63 -38.63
N TYR A 45 -41.72 18.30 -37.78
CA TYR A 45 -43.08 18.00 -38.22
C TYR A 45 -44.00 19.16 -37.81
N ILE A 46 -44.71 19.70 -38.78
CA ILE A 46 -45.68 20.78 -38.57
C ILE A 46 -47.01 20.11 -38.22
N ILE A 47 -47.50 20.37 -37.00
CA ILE A 47 -48.80 19.88 -36.55
C ILE A 47 -49.86 20.90 -36.95
N GLU A 48 -50.71 20.54 -37.91
CA GLU A 48 -51.93 21.31 -38.20
C GLU A 48 -53.11 20.74 -37.39
N PRO A 49 -53.98 21.60 -36.83
CA PRO A 49 -55.16 21.13 -36.10
C PRO A 49 -56.14 20.45 -37.07
N ILE A 50 -56.46 19.20 -36.75
CA ILE A 50 -57.37 18.35 -37.53
C ILE A 50 -58.82 18.88 -37.40
N PRO A 51 -59.55 19.07 -38.51
CA PRO A 51 -60.93 19.54 -38.48
C PRO A 51 -61.99 18.45 -38.22
N ASP A 52 -61.64 17.16 -38.23
CA ASP A 52 -62.58 16.04 -38.05
C ASP A 52 -61.95 14.85 -37.27
N ASP A 53 -62.68 14.26 -36.31
CA ASP A 53 -62.16 13.29 -35.32
C ASP A 53 -61.99 11.85 -35.84
N GLN A 54 -61.92 11.65 -37.16
CA GLN A 54 -61.88 10.31 -37.77
C GLN A 54 -60.43 9.84 -38.00
N PHE A 55 -60.03 8.77 -37.28
CA PHE A 55 -58.68 8.21 -37.34
C PHE A 55 -58.42 7.45 -38.65
N GLY A 56 -57.33 7.76 -39.37
CA GLY A 56 -56.83 6.98 -40.51
C GLY A 56 -57.40 7.33 -41.90
N VAL A 57 -58.12 8.43 -42.06
CA VAL A 57 -58.73 8.84 -43.34
C VAL A 57 -57.87 9.90 -44.06
N PRO A 58 -57.52 9.73 -45.35
CA PRO A 58 -56.64 10.67 -46.06
C PRO A 58 -57.35 11.99 -46.33
N ILE A 59 -56.81 13.08 -45.78
CA ILE A 59 -57.44 14.41 -45.82
C ILE A 59 -57.21 15.09 -47.19
N ASN A 60 -56.07 14.83 -47.86
CA ASN A 60 -55.68 15.48 -49.12
C ASN A 60 -55.22 14.51 -50.24
N GLY A 61 -55.68 13.26 -50.22
CA GLY A 61 -55.33 12.27 -51.24
C GLY A 61 -53.89 11.73 -51.16
N GLU A 62 -53.19 12.02 -50.06
CA GLU A 62 -51.88 11.45 -49.77
C GLU A 62 -51.98 9.96 -49.39
N LYS A 63 -50.95 9.17 -49.72
CA LYS A 63 -50.89 7.76 -49.34
C LYS A 63 -50.55 7.66 -47.86
N MET A 64 -51.51 7.19 -47.05
CA MET A 64 -51.26 6.82 -45.67
C MET A 64 -50.24 5.68 -45.62
N VAL A 65 -49.07 5.93 -45.03
CA VAL A 65 -48.10 4.89 -44.71
C VAL A 65 -48.28 4.56 -43.24
N GLU A 66 -48.80 3.38 -42.93
CA GLU A 66 -48.85 2.88 -41.56
C GLU A 66 -47.42 2.79 -41.02
N LEU A 67 -47.13 3.54 -39.96
CA LEU A 67 -45.86 3.45 -39.26
C LEU A 67 -45.74 2.05 -38.67
N GLN A 68 -44.83 1.25 -39.21
CA GLN A 68 -44.49 -0.04 -38.62
C GLN A 68 -43.91 0.22 -37.23
N VAL A 69 -44.70 -0.06 -36.20
CA VAL A 69 -44.22 -0.05 -34.82
C VAL A 69 -43.20 -1.17 -34.70
N ILE A 70 -41.92 -0.82 -34.66
CA ILE A 70 -40.84 -1.78 -34.41
C ILE A 70 -41.02 -2.23 -32.96
N GLU A 71 -41.69 -3.37 -32.78
CA GLU A 71 -41.81 -4.01 -31.47
C GLU A 71 -40.41 -4.44 -31.03
N ILE A 72 -39.77 -3.64 -30.17
CA ILE A 72 -38.48 -4.01 -29.60
C ILE A 72 -38.70 -5.28 -28.77
N PRO A 73 -38.13 -6.42 -29.16
CA PRO A 73 -38.39 -7.67 -28.48
C PRO A 73 -37.88 -7.59 -27.04
N TYR A 74 -38.73 -7.96 -26.07
CA TYR A 74 -38.40 -7.90 -24.63
C TYR A 74 -37.10 -8.63 -24.27
N TRP A 75 -36.77 -9.68 -25.03
CA TRP A 75 -35.55 -10.47 -24.88
C TRP A 75 -34.28 -9.67 -25.24
N GLN A 76 -34.38 -8.69 -26.13
CA GLN A 76 -33.28 -7.76 -26.38
C GLN A 76 -32.99 -6.91 -25.14
N PHE A 77 -34.01 -6.35 -24.49
CA PHE A 77 -33.84 -5.58 -23.25
C PHE A 77 -33.21 -6.42 -22.12
N LEU A 78 -33.62 -7.68 -21.97
CA LEU A 78 -33.03 -8.61 -21.01
C LEU A 78 -31.55 -8.92 -21.32
N LEU A 79 -31.16 -8.95 -22.59
CA LEU A 79 -29.76 -9.12 -23.00
C LEU A 79 -28.89 -7.94 -22.51
N TRP A 80 -29.37 -6.70 -22.68
CA TRP A 80 -28.66 -5.51 -22.19
C TRP A 80 -28.49 -5.55 -20.66
N LEU A 81 -29.54 -5.96 -19.94
CA LEU A 81 -29.50 -6.08 -18.48
C LEU A 81 -28.51 -7.16 -18.01
N ALA A 82 -28.46 -8.30 -18.71
CA ALA A 82 -27.48 -9.36 -18.46
C ALA A 82 -26.04 -8.88 -18.71
N ILE A 83 -25.79 -8.11 -19.78
CA ILE A 83 -24.47 -7.55 -20.09
C ILE A 83 -24.01 -6.59 -18.99
N VAL A 84 -24.88 -5.68 -18.52
CA VAL A 84 -24.57 -4.76 -17.42
C VAL A 84 -24.25 -5.54 -16.14
N TYR A 85 -25.05 -6.55 -15.80
CA TYR A 85 -24.84 -7.38 -14.61
C TYR A 85 -23.50 -8.14 -14.66
N ILE A 86 -23.20 -8.80 -15.78
CA ILE A 86 -21.93 -9.50 -15.98
C ILE A 86 -20.74 -8.53 -15.91
N SER A 87 -20.90 -7.32 -16.46
CA SER A 87 -19.85 -6.29 -16.42
C SER A 87 -19.53 -5.86 -15.00
N THR A 88 -20.53 -5.65 -14.14
CA THR A 88 -20.30 -5.32 -12.72
C THR A 88 -19.65 -6.46 -11.93
N ALA A 89 -19.87 -7.72 -12.32
CA ALA A 89 -19.21 -8.87 -11.72
C ALA A 89 -17.73 -9.00 -12.19
N PHE A 90 -17.38 -8.38 -13.31
CA PHE A 90 -16.09 -8.55 -13.98
C PHE A 90 -14.96 -7.67 -13.42
N ASP A 91 -15.30 -6.59 -12.71
CA ASP A 91 -14.34 -5.61 -12.19
C ASP A 91 -13.34 -6.19 -11.17
N PHE A 92 -13.75 -7.21 -10.39
CA PHE A 92 -12.91 -7.77 -9.33
C PHE A 92 -11.83 -8.75 -9.85
N LEU A 93 -12.08 -9.42 -10.97
CA LEU A 93 -11.19 -10.44 -11.51
C LEU A 93 -10.21 -9.85 -12.53
N TYR A 94 -10.65 -8.87 -13.32
CA TYR A 94 -9.85 -8.31 -14.41
C TYR A 94 -8.66 -7.48 -13.92
N THR A 95 -8.82 -6.76 -12.80
CA THR A 95 -7.72 -6.02 -12.17
C THR A 95 -6.57 -6.96 -11.81
N ARG A 96 -6.84 -8.09 -11.14
CA ARG A 96 -5.82 -9.10 -10.80
C ARG A 96 -5.18 -9.75 -12.03
N LEU A 97 -5.95 -10.01 -13.08
CA LEU A 97 -5.45 -10.67 -14.29
C LEU A 97 -4.56 -9.75 -15.15
N ILE A 98 -4.92 -8.46 -15.27
CA ILE A 98 -4.13 -7.46 -16.02
C ILE A 98 -2.73 -7.28 -15.39
N PHE A 99 -2.65 -7.18 -14.06
CA PHE A 99 -1.34 -7.08 -13.38
C PHE A 99 -0.46 -8.32 -13.62
N SER A 100 -1.06 -9.49 -13.86
CA SER A 100 -0.32 -10.73 -14.11
C SER A 100 0.27 -10.80 -15.54
N ILE A 101 -0.43 -10.25 -16.54
CA ILE A 101 -0.04 -10.33 -17.96
C ILE A 101 0.93 -9.20 -18.35
N ALA A 102 0.87 -8.03 -17.70
CA ALA A 102 1.69 -6.86 -18.04
C ALA A 102 3.17 -6.95 -17.58
N GLY A 103 3.66 -8.12 -17.16
CA GLY A 103 5.02 -8.26 -16.63
C GLY A 103 5.22 -7.60 -15.26
N TYR A 104 4.14 -7.24 -14.57
CA TYR A 104 4.21 -6.83 -13.18
C TYR A 104 4.60 -8.07 -12.36
N LYS A 105 5.88 -8.17 -11.98
CA LYS A 105 6.36 -9.26 -11.12
C LYS A 105 5.56 -9.22 -9.82
N ILE A 106 4.56 -10.08 -9.70
CA ILE A 106 3.77 -10.21 -8.48
C ILE A 106 4.74 -10.59 -7.37
N VAL A 107 4.78 -9.73 -6.36
CA VAL A 107 5.59 -9.97 -5.18
C VAL A 107 4.90 -11.07 -4.40
N ASN A 108 5.55 -12.23 -4.33
CA ASN A 108 5.18 -13.39 -3.53
C ASN A 108 6.14 -13.50 -2.33
N PRO A 109 5.76 -14.15 -1.22
CA PRO A 109 6.61 -14.25 -0.02
C PRO A 109 8.01 -14.82 -0.26
N GLY A 110 8.18 -15.63 -1.32
CA GLY A 110 9.46 -16.19 -1.74
C GLY A 110 10.35 -15.28 -2.58
N ASN A 111 9.79 -14.26 -3.25
CA ASN A 111 10.52 -13.39 -4.19
C ASN A 111 10.62 -11.92 -3.74
N VAL A 112 10.04 -11.60 -2.58
CA VAL A 112 10.02 -10.23 -2.01
C VAL A 112 11.42 -9.64 -1.94
N LEU A 113 12.37 -10.46 -1.51
CA LEU A 113 13.75 -10.07 -1.23
C LEU A 113 14.67 -10.14 -2.45
N ASP A 114 14.16 -10.49 -3.64
CA ASP A 114 14.97 -10.53 -4.87
C ASP A 114 15.42 -9.14 -5.31
N ASN A 115 14.70 -8.10 -4.89
CA ASN A 115 15.06 -6.72 -5.19
C ASN A 115 16.16 -6.26 -4.22
N PRO A 116 17.33 -5.79 -4.70
CA PRO A 116 18.46 -5.43 -3.86
C PRO A 116 18.14 -4.29 -2.89
N SER A 117 17.38 -3.28 -3.33
CA SER A 117 16.92 -2.16 -2.50
C SER A 117 15.97 -2.61 -1.39
N ARG A 118 15.17 -3.64 -1.65
CA ARG A 118 14.25 -4.20 -0.66
C ARG A 118 14.96 -5.11 0.33
N LEU A 119 15.92 -5.90 -0.16
CA LEU A 119 16.79 -6.71 0.67
C LEU A 119 17.60 -5.83 1.62
N SER A 120 18.16 -4.70 1.15
CA SER A 120 18.91 -3.78 2.00
C SER A 120 18.03 -3.15 3.09
N ILE A 121 16.80 -2.72 2.77
CA ILE A 121 15.83 -2.25 3.76
C ILE A 121 15.52 -3.34 4.80
N TYR A 122 15.21 -4.56 4.36
CA TYR A 122 14.89 -5.67 5.25
C TYR A 122 16.07 -6.02 6.16
N THR A 123 17.28 -6.13 5.61
CA THR A 123 18.51 -6.40 6.36
C THR A 123 18.79 -5.29 7.37
N TYR A 124 18.56 -4.03 7.02
CA TYR A 124 18.71 -2.91 7.95
C TYR A 124 17.73 -3.02 9.12
N ILE A 125 16.44 -3.29 8.86
CA ILE A 125 15.41 -3.46 9.90
C ILE A 125 15.75 -4.66 10.79
N LYS A 126 16.24 -5.75 10.20
CA LYS A 126 16.68 -6.95 10.93
C LYS A 126 17.86 -6.66 11.87
N ASN A 127 18.83 -5.88 11.41
CA ASN A 127 20.01 -5.51 12.21
C ASN A 127 19.69 -4.44 13.27
N LYS A 128 18.74 -3.55 12.98
CA LYS A 128 18.30 -2.47 13.88
C LYS A 128 16.79 -2.51 14.07
N PRO A 129 16.28 -3.43 14.94
CA PRO A 129 14.85 -3.52 15.22
C PRO A 129 14.32 -2.23 15.84
N GLY A 130 13.14 -1.80 15.39
CA GLY A 130 12.50 -0.57 15.86
C GLY A 130 13.00 0.70 15.16
N ALA A 131 13.68 0.58 14.02
CA ALA A 131 14.15 1.73 13.25
C ALA A 131 13.01 2.60 12.69
N TYR A 132 13.28 3.91 12.60
CA TYR A 132 12.40 4.85 11.91
C TYR A 132 12.62 4.85 10.40
N ILE A 133 11.60 5.24 9.64
CA ILE A 133 11.74 5.44 8.20
C ILE A 133 12.85 6.42 7.83
N SER A 134 13.07 7.46 8.64
CA SER A 134 14.16 8.42 8.41
C SER A 134 15.54 7.80 8.57
N GLU A 135 15.70 6.86 9.50
CA GLU A 135 16.96 6.14 9.70
C GLU A 135 17.22 5.15 8.57
N ILE A 136 16.17 4.45 8.12
CA ILE A 136 16.23 3.54 6.97
C ILE A 136 16.64 4.32 5.71
N VAL A 137 15.97 5.45 5.43
CA VAL A 137 16.29 6.32 4.28
C VAL A 137 17.75 6.77 4.33
N GLY A 138 18.20 7.27 5.48
CA GLY A 138 19.57 7.77 5.63
C GLY A 138 20.65 6.69 5.50
N ASN A 139 20.35 5.45 5.89
CA ASN A 139 21.30 4.36 5.83
C ASN A 139 21.33 3.65 4.46
N VAL A 140 20.15 3.42 3.87
CA VAL A 140 20.03 2.69 2.60
C VAL A 140 20.31 3.60 1.39
N GLY A 141 20.19 4.92 1.54
CA GLY A 141 20.49 5.88 0.47
C GLY A 141 19.42 5.95 -0.62
N LEU A 142 18.18 5.57 -0.30
CA LEU A 142 17.04 5.63 -1.21
C LEU A 142 16.19 6.87 -0.93
N ASP A 143 15.47 7.34 -1.94
CA ASP A 143 14.44 8.34 -1.74
C ASP A 143 13.34 7.86 -0.76
N ARG A 144 12.74 8.81 -0.04
CA ARG A 144 11.72 8.53 0.98
C ARG A 144 10.49 7.83 0.41
N GLU A 145 10.04 8.20 -0.79
CA GLU A 145 8.88 7.61 -1.43
C GLU A 145 9.17 6.18 -1.90
N HIS A 146 10.33 5.96 -2.53
CA HIS A 146 10.78 4.61 -2.89
C HIS A 146 10.93 3.71 -1.66
N THR A 147 11.47 4.24 -0.56
CA THR A 147 11.57 3.50 0.71
C THR A 147 10.18 3.13 1.24
N LYS A 148 9.21 4.05 1.23
CA LYS A 148 7.82 3.75 1.63
C LYS A 148 7.21 2.66 0.77
N TYR A 149 7.42 2.70 -0.55
CA TYR A 149 6.93 1.68 -1.46
C TYR A 149 7.48 0.29 -1.09
N HIS A 150 8.79 0.20 -0.87
CA HIS A 150 9.44 -1.07 -0.49
C HIS A 150 9.02 -1.57 0.89
N ILE A 151 8.87 -0.69 1.88
CA ILE A 151 8.34 -1.02 3.21
C ILE A 151 6.93 -1.57 3.09
N LYS A 152 6.03 -0.88 2.36
CA LYS A 152 4.66 -1.35 2.15
C LYS A 152 4.64 -2.74 1.49
N ALA A 153 5.53 -2.96 0.53
CA ALA A 153 5.66 -4.27 -0.10
C ALA A 153 6.18 -5.35 0.87
N LEU A 154 7.13 -5.03 1.77
CA LEU A 154 7.60 -5.94 2.81
C LEU A 154 6.52 -6.26 3.87
N GLU A 155 5.75 -5.25 4.30
CA GLU A 155 4.60 -5.41 5.20
C GLU A 155 3.52 -6.29 4.58
N SER A 156 3.16 -6.04 3.31
CA SER A 156 2.14 -6.82 2.59
C SER A 156 2.49 -8.31 2.44
N GLN A 157 3.76 -8.64 2.59
CA GLN A 157 4.28 -10.01 2.47
C GLN A 157 4.70 -10.60 3.83
N ASN A 158 4.29 -9.95 4.93
CA ASN A 158 4.59 -10.37 6.30
C ASN A 158 6.08 -10.60 6.57
N LYS A 159 6.98 -9.84 5.92
CA LYS A 159 8.42 -9.88 6.22
C LYS A 159 8.79 -8.94 7.34
N ILE A 160 8.06 -7.83 7.46
CA ILE A 160 8.21 -6.84 8.51
C ILE A 160 6.84 -6.50 9.09
N GLU A 161 6.86 -5.95 10.29
CA GLU A 161 5.68 -5.44 11.00
C GLU A 161 5.94 -3.98 11.42
N ALA A 162 4.91 -3.14 11.29
CA ALA A 162 4.95 -1.77 11.77
C ALA A 162 4.27 -1.65 13.14
N TYR A 163 5.07 -1.28 14.14
CA TYR A 163 4.60 -0.89 15.45
C TYR A 163 4.35 0.63 15.48
N ARG A 164 3.15 1.04 15.89
CA ARG A 164 2.73 2.45 15.91
C ARG A 164 2.42 2.88 17.33
N GLU A 165 3.18 3.86 17.83
CA GLU A 165 3.02 4.37 19.20
C GLU A 165 3.36 5.86 19.25
N GLY A 166 2.49 6.67 19.88
CA GLY A 166 2.73 8.12 20.06
C GLY A 166 2.93 8.89 18.75
N GLY A 167 2.20 8.52 17.70
CA GLY A 167 2.31 9.11 16.35
C GLY A 167 3.57 8.69 15.58
N LYS A 168 4.38 7.81 16.15
CA LYS A 168 5.62 7.31 15.54
C LYS A 168 5.41 5.88 15.03
N THR A 169 5.91 5.61 13.84
CA THR A 169 5.93 4.25 13.25
C THR A 169 7.34 3.71 13.27
N ARG A 170 7.50 2.47 13.74
CA ARG A 170 8.77 1.75 13.83
C ARG A 170 8.59 0.37 13.21
N PHE A 171 9.66 -0.13 12.59
CA PHE A 171 9.60 -1.38 11.86
C PHE A 171 10.39 -2.49 12.57
N PHE A 172 9.82 -3.69 12.56
CA PHE A 172 10.37 -4.89 13.18
C PHE A 172 10.32 -6.05 12.18
N GLU A 173 11.18 -7.05 12.38
CA GLU A 173 11.10 -8.29 11.62
C GLU A 173 9.84 -9.08 12.02
N ASN A 174 9.03 -9.47 11.03
CA ASN A 174 7.83 -10.27 11.25
C ASN A 174 8.18 -11.74 11.06
N ASN A 175 8.69 -12.37 12.12
CA ASN A 175 8.98 -13.80 12.19
C ASN A 175 8.82 -14.33 13.62
N PHE A 176 7.82 -13.83 14.34
CA PHE A 176 7.62 -14.07 15.78
C PHE A 176 8.87 -13.76 16.64
N ALA A 177 9.76 -12.92 16.11
CA ALA A 177 11.02 -12.56 16.76
C ALA A 177 10.80 -11.59 17.93
N TYR A 178 9.72 -10.81 17.88
CA TYR A 178 9.36 -9.82 18.90
C TYR A 178 7.89 -9.93 19.22
N ASN A 179 7.54 -9.97 20.51
CA ASN A 179 6.16 -9.79 20.95
C ASN A 179 5.85 -8.28 21.11
N GLU A 180 4.58 -7.94 21.33
CA GLU A 180 4.15 -6.53 21.47
C GLU A 180 4.84 -5.82 22.65
N GLU A 181 5.13 -6.54 23.74
CA GLU A 181 5.83 -6.01 24.91
C GLU A 181 7.30 -5.67 24.60
N GLU A 182 8.00 -6.54 23.87
CA GLU A 182 9.36 -6.35 23.37
C GLU A 182 9.39 -5.18 22.39
N MET A 183 8.44 -5.10 21.45
CA MET A 183 8.36 -3.97 20.52
C MET A 183 8.16 -2.65 21.27
N LYS A 184 7.32 -2.62 22.31
CA LYS A 184 7.11 -1.45 23.16
C LYS A 184 8.39 -1.03 23.90
N VAL A 185 9.07 -1.99 24.53
CA VAL A 185 10.32 -1.74 25.27
C VAL A 185 11.40 -1.22 24.32
N ILE A 186 11.64 -1.90 23.19
CA ILE A 186 12.63 -1.49 22.18
C ILE A 186 12.29 -0.09 21.66
N SER A 187 11.01 0.17 21.36
CA SER A 187 10.52 1.45 20.86
C SER A 187 10.81 2.61 21.82
N ALA A 188 10.61 2.41 23.12
CA ALA A 188 10.91 3.39 24.14
C ALA A 188 12.43 3.58 24.35
N LEU A 189 13.19 2.48 24.26
CA LEU A 189 14.65 2.47 24.45
C LEU A 189 15.42 2.96 23.21
N GLN A 190 14.80 3.27 22.07
CA GLN A 190 15.50 3.94 20.97
C GLN A 190 16.03 5.34 21.35
N ASN A 191 15.44 5.99 22.35
CA ASN A 191 15.94 7.27 22.84
C ASN A 191 17.07 7.07 23.85
N VAL A 192 18.26 7.60 23.55
CA VAL A 192 19.44 7.51 24.43
C VAL A 192 19.17 8.03 25.84
N THR A 193 18.37 9.09 26.01
CA THR A 193 17.99 9.60 27.33
C THR A 193 17.09 8.62 28.08
N ASN A 194 16.15 7.96 27.39
CA ASN A 194 15.33 6.89 28.00
C ASN A 194 16.20 5.72 28.45
N GLN A 195 17.16 5.28 27.63
CA GLN A 195 18.11 4.22 28.00
C GLN A 195 18.86 4.58 29.29
N ARG A 196 19.40 5.80 29.37
CA ARG A 196 20.15 6.24 30.56
C ARG A 196 19.26 6.34 31.80
N ILE A 197 18.01 6.82 31.67
CA ILE A 197 17.05 6.85 32.77
C ILE A 197 16.75 5.43 33.27
N ILE A 198 16.37 4.54 32.37
CA ILE A 198 16.01 3.17 32.70
C ILE A 198 17.21 2.44 33.32
N LEU A 199 18.41 2.59 32.76
CA LEU A 199 19.64 2.03 33.31
C LEU A 199 19.94 2.56 34.73
N GLY A 200 19.75 3.86 34.97
CA GLY A 200 19.93 4.47 36.29
C GLY A 200 18.97 3.94 37.35
N ILE A 201 17.72 3.64 36.94
CA ILE A 201 16.70 3.03 37.81
C ILE A 201 17.02 1.56 38.05
N LEU A 202 17.36 0.81 37.00
CA LEU A 202 17.62 -0.64 37.03
C LEU A 202 18.84 -0.99 37.90
N THR A 203 19.93 -0.21 37.77
CA THR A 203 21.12 -0.37 38.60
C THR A 203 20.97 0.16 40.03
N CYS A 204 19.76 0.60 40.41
CA CYS A 204 19.44 1.23 41.69
C CYS A 204 20.29 2.47 42.04
N LYS A 205 21.03 3.03 41.09
CA LYS A 205 21.89 4.21 41.28
C LYS A 205 21.07 5.48 41.45
N CYS A 206 20.00 5.62 40.67
CA CYS A 206 19.20 6.85 40.59
C CYS A 206 17.73 6.52 40.36
N ASN A 207 16.91 6.62 41.43
CA ASN A 207 15.47 6.36 41.36
C ASN A 207 14.60 7.58 41.68
N THR A 208 15.21 8.75 41.90
CA THR A 208 14.48 10.01 42.13
C THR A 208 14.76 10.99 41.00
N ASN A 209 13.85 11.93 40.79
CA ASN A 209 13.99 12.96 39.75
C ASN A 209 15.27 13.79 39.91
N ILE A 210 15.63 14.13 41.17
CA ILE A 210 16.84 14.91 41.48
C ILE A 210 18.10 14.11 41.15
N ALA A 211 18.15 12.83 41.53
CA ALA A 211 19.29 11.96 41.26
C ALA A 211 19.48 11.76 39.74
N LEU A 212 18.39 11.45 39.03
CA LEU A 212 18.40 11.29 37.57
C LEU A 212 18.86 12.57 36.86
N ALA A 213 18.37 13.75 37.27
CA ALA A 213 18.78 15.02 36.67
C ALA A 213 20.28 15.27 36.82
N ARG A 214 20.84 14.96 38.01
CA ARG A 214 22.27 15.09 38.30
C ARG A 214 23.12 14.14 37.46
N GLU A 215 22.73 12.86 37.40
CA GLU A 215 23.45 11.83 36.65
C GLU A 215 23.42 12.09 35.13
N LEU A 216 22.26 12.50 34.62
CA LEU A 216 22.05 12.74 33.20
C LEU A 216 22.63 14.07 32.73
N ARG A 217 22.97 14.98 33.67
CA ARG A 217 23.35 16.38 33.44
C ARG A 217 22.30 17.17 32.64
N VAL A 218 21.03 16.97 33.00
CA VAL A 218 19.88 17.68 32.40
C VAL A 218 19.02 18.33 33.47
N SER A 219 18.12 19.23 33.07
CA SER A 219 17.23 19.88 34.03
C SER A 219 16.23 18.90 34.65
N ARG A 220 15.77 19.18 35.87
CA ARG A 220 14.69 18.40 36.51
C ARG A 220 13.40 18.37 35.68
N ALA A 221 13.08 19.48 35.02
CA ALA A 221 11.91 19.56 34.13
C ALA A 221 12.03 18.60 32.95
N THR A 222 13.22 18.49 32.36
CA THR A 222 13.53 17.54 31.28
C THR A 222 13.33 16.09 31.75
N VAL A 223 13.88 15.72 32.92
CA VAL A 223 13.66 14.38 33.49
C VAL A 223 12.19 14.12 33.76
N SER A 224 11.46 15.08 34.35
CA SER A 224 10.02 14.95 34.59
C SER A 224 9.26 14.67 33.30
N TRP A 225 9.63 15.32 32.20
CA TRP A 225 9.01 15.10 30.89
C TRP A 225 9.26 13.67 30.38
N TYR A 226 10.51 13.19 30.41
CA TYR A 226 10.85 11.83 30.00
C TYR A 226 10.17 10.76 30.89
N ILE A 227 10.18 10.95 32.20
CA ILE A 227 9.51 10.05 33.15
C ILE A 227 8.00 10.01 32.91
N LYS A 228 7.37 11.17 32.67
CA LYS A 228 5.95 11.23 32.31
C LYS A 228 5.67 10.39 31.07
N ASN A 229 6.46 10.52 30.00
CA ASN A 229 6.32 9.73 28.78
C ASN A 229 6.52 8.23 29.04
N LEU A 230 7.55 7.84 29.81
CA LEU A 230 7.80 6.44 30.15
C LEU A 230 6.71 5.82 31.03
N ARG A 231 6.06 6.63 31.87
CA ARG A 231 4.89 6.24 32.66
C ARG A 231 3.65 6.09 31.79
N GLU A 232 3.42 6.99 30.83
CA GLU A 232 2.31 6.90 29.88
C GLU A 232 2.40 5.65 28.99
N VAL A 233 3.62 5.23 28.64
CA VAL A 233 3.88 3.94 27.95
C VAL A 233 3.74 2.73 28.89
N GLY A 234 3.75 2.94 30.22
CA GLY A 234 3.59 1.90 31.24
C GLY A 234 4.89 1.19 31.65
N LEU A 235 6.06 1.67 31.22
CA LEU A 235 7.36 1.08 31.53
C LEU A 235 7.85 1.41 32.95
N ILE A 236 7.44 2.55 33.48
CA ILE A 236 7.83 3.02 34.81
C ILE A 236 6.59 3.22 35.68
N ILE A 237 6.70 2.80 36.93
CA ILE A 237 5.76 3.10 38.01
C ILE A 237 6.37 4.11 38.98
N GLU A 238 5.52 4.98 39.53
CA GLU A 238 5.93 5.97 40.54
C GLU A 238 5.34 5.63 41.90
N THR A 239 6.14 5.78 42.95
CA THR A 239 5.72 5.57 44.33
C THR A 239 6.17 6.75 45.19
N LYS A 240 5.26 7.33 45.96
CA LYS A 240 5.59 8.41 46.88
C LYS A 240 6.24 7.85 48.13
N LYS A 241 7.41 8.37 48.49
CA LYS A 241 8.11 8.11 49.75
C LYS A 241 8.35 9.44 50.47
N GLY A 242 7.41 9.81 51.34
CA GLY A 242 7.42 11.11 52.01
C GLY A 242 7.26 12.27 51.02
N ARG A 243 8.22 13.20 51.01
CA ARG A 243 8.26 14.35 50.07
C ARG A 243 8.85 14.00 48.69
N ASN A 244 9.42 12.81 48.54
CA ASN A 244 10.10 12.39 47.32
C ASN A 244 9.26 11.37 46.55
N THR A 245 9.40 11.40 45.22
CA THR A 245 8.84 10.36 44.34
C THR A 245 9.97 9.44 43.90
N ILE A 246 9.74 8.13 44.05
CA ILE A 246 10.66 7.07 43.65
C ILE A 246 10.08 6.38 42.41
N TYR A 247 10.92 6.15 41.43
CA TYR A 247 10.59 5.47 40.19
C TYR A 247 11.09 4.02 40.25
N ARG A 248 10.27 3.10 39.75
CA ARG A 248 10.64 1.69 39.56
C ARG A 248 10.21 1.25 38.17
N ILE A 249 10.91 0.28 37.61
CA ILE A 249 10.49 -0.36 36.37
C ILE A 249 9.27 -1.22 36.68
N ASN A 250 8.31 -1.27 35.76
CA ASN A 250 7.16 -2.13 35.89
C ASN A 250 7.61 -3.61 35.79
N HIS A 251 7.27 -4.41 36.80
CA HIS A 251 7.66 -5.83 36.91
C HIS A 251 7.35 -6.67 35.66
N VAL A 252 6.29 -6.34 34.92
CA VAL A 252 5.92 -7.02 33.66
C VAL A 252 7.03 -6.87 32.61
N TYR A 253 7.61 -5.67 32.51
CA TYR A 253 8.59 -5.32 31.48
C TYR A 253 10.04 -5.47 31.95
N GLU A 254 10.28 -5.65 33.26
CA GLU A 254 11.61 -5.80 33.86
C GLU A 254 12.50 -6.84 33.15
N PRO A 255 12.07 -8.11 32.89
CA PRO A 255 12.92 -9.09 32.22
C PRO A 255 13.29 -8.68 30.79
N VAL A 256 12.35 -8.07 30.08
CA VAL A 256 12.53 -7.62 28.70
C VAL A 256 13.48 -6.42 28.63
N VAL A 257 13.32 -5.47 29.55
CA VAL A 257 14.19 -4.31 29.69
C VAL A 257 15.62 -4.72 30.01
N GLU A 258 15.81 -5.66 30.94
CA GLU A 258 17.14 -6.18 31.28
C GLU A 258 17.82 -6.84 30.08
N LYS A 259 17.11 -7.74 29.39
CA LYS A 259 17.60 -8.43 28.19
C LYS A 259 18.11 -7.43 27.15
N HIS A 260 17.33 -6.37 26.88
CA HIS A 260 17.68 -5.40 25.85
C HIS A 260 18.82 -4.47 26.27
N ILE A 261 18.85 -4.01 27.52
CA ILE A 261 19.93 -3.13 28.02
C ILE A 261 21.28 -3.86 28.02
N ARG A 262 21.34 -5.14 28.38
CA ARG A 262 22.59 -5.92 28.33
C ARG A 262 23.12 -6.00 26.89
N HIS A 263 22.25 -6.31 25.92
CA HIS A 263 22.62 -6.33 24.51
C HIS A 263 23.15 -4.97 24.02
N LEU A 264 22.57 -3.85 24.48
CA LEU A 264 23.07 -2.51 24.13
C LEU A 264 24.44 -2.22 24.74
N GLN A 265 24.73 -2.73 25.94
CA GLN A 265 26.06 -2.59 26.56
C GLN A 265 27.11 -3.40 25.83
N ASP A 266 26.78 -4.63 25.42
CA ASP A 266 27.69 -5.51 24.66
C ASP A 266 28.01 -4.96 23.27
N SER A 267 27.05 -4.26 22.63
CA SER A 267 27.27 -3.65 21.31
C SER A 267 28.14 -2.38 21.31
N ASN A 268 28.36 -1.77 22.48
CA ASN A 268 29.14 -0.53 22.63
C ASN A 268 30.56 -0.77 23.18
N ASN A 269 30.90 -2.01 23.53
CA ASN A 269 32.24 -2.46 23.93
C ASN A 269 32.94 -3.15 22.76
#